data_AF-A0A8B8B5A0-F1
#
_entry.id   AF-A0A8B8B5A0-F1
#
_cell.length_a   1.000
_cell.length_b   1.000
_cell.length_c   1.000
_cell.angle_alpha   90.00
_cell.angle_beta   90.00
_cell.angle_gamma   90.00
#
_symmetry.space_group_name_H-M   'P 1'
#
loop_
_entity.id
_entity.type
_entity.pdbx_description
1 polymer ?
#
loop_
_entity_poly.entity_id
_entity_poly.type
_entity_poly.pdbx_seq_one_letter_code
_entity_poly.pdbx_strand_id
1 'polypeptide(L)'
;MCVLHYYCDFESVTEAGCFLTESHQDEFDWSRHTGGTSSVNTGPSSAIFGSYYKYIETSGNSENNRATLQSTVAFEEKMYCLTLYYHMYGSTIGELIIATQDGIQTPVTHWSMTGDQGNVWHRLPGVSLSLDPHTKVLITAVKGSSLYGDIAIDFVELWPFDCPQ
;
A
#
# COMPACT_ATOMS: atom_id res chain seq x y z
N MET A 1 -2.61 -20.28 -20.62
CA MET A 1 -2.47 -20.80 -19.25
C MET A 1 -2.97 -19.70 -18.33
N CYS A 2 -3.92 -19.96 -17.43
CA CYS A 2 -4.36 -18.95 -16.47
C CYS A 2 -3.41 -19.01 -15.27
N VAL A 3 -2.70 -17.93 -14.98
CA VAL A 3 -1.82 -17.84 -13.81
C VAL A 3 -2.64 -17.18 -12.71
N LEU A 4 -2.87 -17.90 -11.62
CA LEU A 4 -3.47 -17.32 -10.43
C LEU A 4 -2.46 -16.34 -9.80
N HIS A 5 -2.90 -15.12 -9.53
CA HIS A 5 -2.14 -14.11 -8.81
C HIS A 5 -2.98 -13.60 -7.63
N TYR A 6 -2.34 -12.91 -6.69
CA TYR A 6 -3.05 -12.27 -5.59
C TYR A 6 -3.31 -10.82 -5.95
N TYR A 7 -4.49 -10.29 -5.60
CA TYR A 7 -4.80 -8.90 -5.87
C TYR A 7 -5.68 -8.28 -4.78
N CYS A 8 -5.67 -6.96 -4.71
CA CYS A 8 -6.58 -6.14 -3.91
C CYS A 8 -7.02 -4.95 -4.77
N ASP A 9 -8.31 -4.92 -5.11
CA ASP A 9 -8.97 -3.81 -5.82
C ASP A 9 -9.81 -2.92 -4.89
N PHE A 10 -9.95 -3.30 -3.61
CA PHE A 10 -10.65 -2.57 -2.55
C PHE A 10 -12.14 -2.26 -2.80
N GLU A 11 -12.76 -2.86 -3.82
CA GLU A 11 -14.15 -2.60 -4.17
C GLU A 11 -15.14 -3.24 -3.19
N SER A 12 -14.79 -4.41 -2.63
CA SER A 12 -15.61 -5.10 -1.64
C SER A 12 -15.38 -4.58 -0.23
N VAL A 13 -16.47 -4.27 0.49
CA VAL A 13 -16.42 -3.86 1.92
C VAL A 13 -15.76 -4.92 2.81
N THR A 14 -15.94 -6.20 2.50
CA THR A 14 -15.35 -7.30 3.28
C THR A 14 -13.93 -7.63 2.86
N GLU A 15 -13.46 -7.08 1.74
CA GLU A 15 -12.13 -7.34 1.17
C GLU A 15 -11.83 -8.85 1.02
N ALA A 16 -12.87 -9.69 0.84
CA ALA A 16 -12.78 -11.15 0.92
C ALA A 16 -11.85 -11.82 -0.12
N GLY A 17 -11.46 -11.10 -1.17
CA GLY A 17 -10.47 -11.56 -2.17
C GLY A 17 -9.10 -10.89 -2.02
N CYS A 18 -8.96 -9.91 -1.14
CA CYS A 18 -7.72 -9.19 -0.92
C CYS A 18 -6.77 -10.02 -0.08
N PHE A 19 -5.54 -10.17 -0.55
CA PHE A 19 -4.49 -10.88 0.18
C PHE A 19 -3.84 -10.04 1.28
N LEU A 20 -4.20 -8.77 1.40
CA LEU A 20 -3.71 -7.82 2.40
C LEU A 20 -4.78 -7.56 3.45
N THR A 21 -4.36 -7.33 4.68
CA THR A 21 -5.21 -6.83 5.77
C THR A 21 -4.47 -5.74 6.53
N GLU A 22 -5.22 -4.83 7.15
CA GLU A 22 -4.65 -3.91 8.12
C GLU A 22 -4.02 -4.66 9.29
N SER A 23 -2.85 -4.19 9.69
CA SER A 23 -2.22 -4.57 10.93
C SER A 23 -2.70 -3.65 12.05
N HIS A 24 -3.74 -4.04 12.80
CA HIS A 24 -4.27 -3.28 13.94
C HIS A 24 -3.36 -3.25 15.18
N GLN A 25 -2.04 -3.38 14.98
CA GLN A 25 -1.04 -3.28 16.04
C GLN A 25 -0.51 -1.84 16.19
N ASP A 26 -0.98 -0.90 15.36
CA ASP A 26 -0.67 0.53 15.42
C ASP A 26 -1.94 1.38 15.71
N GLU A 27 -1.74 2.68 16.00
CA GLU A 27 -2.83 3.62 16.31
C GLU A 27 -3.33 4.36 15.05
N PHE A 28 -2.90 3.92 13.86
CA PHE A 28 -3.11 4.62 12.59
C PHE A 28 -3.31 3.60 11.46
N ASP A 29 -4.55 3.44 11.01
CA ASP A 29 -4.92 2.39 10.04
C ASP A 29 -5.10 2.94 8.61
N TRP A 30 -4.86 2.13 7.59
CA TRP A 30 -5.41 2.41 6.27
C TRP A 30 -6.93 2.27 6.29
N SER A 31 -7.58 3.27 5.71
CA SER A 31 -9.02 3.32 5.54
C SER A 31 -9.40 3.09 4.09
N ARG A 32 -10.55 2.46 3.85
CA ARG A 32 -11.14 2.35 2.52
C ARG A 32 -11.98 3.60 2.24
N HIS A 33 -11.75 4.27 1.12
CA HIS A 33 -12.43 5.53 0.76
C HIS A 33 -12.95 5.50 -0.68
N THR A 34 -13.98 6.29 -0.96
CA THR A 34 -14.45 6.64 -2.30
C THR A 34 -14.57 8.15 -2.49
N GLY A 35 -14.32 8.66 -3.70
CA GLY A 35 -14.33 10.10 -3.98
C GLY A 35 -13.09 10.83 -3.46
N GLY A 36 -13.19 12.16 -3.34
CA GLY A 36 -12.09 13.00 -2.89
C GLY A 36 -11.87 12.95 -1.38
N THR A 37 -10.61 13.08 -0.95
CA THR A 37 -10.26 13.23 0.47
C THR A 37 -10.74 14.58 1.02
N SER A 38 -10.90 14.65 2.34
CA SER A 38 -11.52 15.80 3.02
C SER A 38 -10.58 17.00 3.17
N SER A 39 -9.27 16.75 3.10
CA SER A 39 -8.22 17.73 3.26
C SER A 39 -8.03 18.59 2.00
N VAL A 40 -7.62 19.85 2.19
CA VAL A 40 -7.43 20.80 1.09
C VAL A 40 -6.01 20.65 0.53
N ASN A 41 -5.85 20.71 -0.79
CA ASN A 41 -4.57 20.52 -1.50
C ASN A 41 -3.92 19.16 -1.22
N THR A 42 -4.76 18.14 -1.09
CA THR A 42 -4.39 16.72 -1.01
C THR A 42 -5.19 15.94 -2.05
N GLY A 43 -5.19 14.62 -1.99
CA GLY A 43 -5.94 13.79 -2.92
C GLY A 43 -5.91 12.33 -2.49
N PRO A 44 -6.35 11.40 -3.35
CA PRO A 44 -6.82 11.60 -4.70
C PRO A 44 -8.23 12.22 -4.75
N SER A 45 -8.68 12.70 -5.91
CA SER A 45 -10.08 13.15 -6.11
C SER A 45 -11.05 12.00 -6.37
N SER A 46 -10.53 10.82 -6.73
CA SER A 46 -11.27 9.58 -6.96
C SER A 46 -10.29 8.40 -6.98
N ALA A 47 -10.83 7.18 -6.88
CA ALA A 47 -10.07 5.97 -7.21
C ALA A 47 -9.50 6.05 -8.64
N ILE A 48 -8.39 5.35 -8.90
CA ILE A 48 -7.85 5.24 -10.26
C ILE A 48 -8.67 4.25 -11.09
N PHE A 49 -9.22 3.22 -10.44
CA PHE A 49 -10.13 2.26 -11.03
C PHE A 49 -11.31 2.04 -10.08
N GLY A 50 -12.44 1.59 -10.63
CA GLY A 50 -13.61 1.32 -9.80
C GLY A 50 -14.07 2.56 -9.04
N SER A 51 -14.42 2.38 -7.76
CA SER A 51 -14.94 3.43 -6.89
C SER A 51 -14.15 3.60 -5.60
N TYR A 52 -13.38 2.59 -5.19
CA TYR A 52 -12.75 2.54 -3.87
C TYR A 52 -11.24 2.39 -3.96
N TYR A 53 -10.56 2.93 -2.95
CA TYR A 53 -9.11 2.82 -2.78
C TYR A 53 -8.79 2.73 -1.29
N LYS A 54 -7.58 2.30 -0.95
CA LYS A 54 -7.04 2.41 0.41
C LYS A 54 -6.28 3.71 0.53
N TYR A 55 -6.44 4.41 1.65
CA TYR A 55 -5.67 5.60 1.94
C TYR A 55 -5.41 5.74 3.43
N ILE A 56 -4.43 6.57 3.73
CA ILE A 56 -4.22 7.13 5.04
C ILE A 56 -4.49 8.63 5.00
N GLU A 57 -5.27 9.12 5.96
CA GLU A 57 -5.49 10.55 6.18
C GLU A 57 -4.41 11.05 7.14
N THR A 58 -3.54 11.98 6.73
CA THR A 58 -2.51 12.47 7.66
C THR A 58 -3.00 13.55 8.62
N SER A 59 -4.23 14.07 8.50
CA SER A 59 -4.75 15.06 9.46
C SER A 59 -4.92 14.48 10.88
N GLY A 60 -4.25 15.09 11.87
CA GLY A 60 -4.36 14.76 13.29
C GLY A 60 -3.01 14.71 14.04
N ASN A 61 -3.03 14.57 15.36
CA ASN A 61 -1.84 14.57 16.23
C ASN A 61 -1.40 13.15 16.68
N SER A 62 -1.64 12.11 15.88
CA SER A 62 -1.21 10.74 16.24
C SER A 62 0.31 10.67 16.40
N GLU A 63 0.79 10.21 17.56
CA GLU A 63 2.22 10.09 17.88
C GLU A 63 2.90 8.90 17.16
N ASN A 64 2.10 8.03 16.53
CA ASN A 64 2.55 6.94 15.67
C ASN A 64 2.26 7.24 14.20
N ASN A 65 3.32 7.23 13.39
CA ASN A 65 3.33 7.75 12.03
C ASN A 65 3.20 6.66 10.96
N ARG A 66 2.75 5.45 11.26
CA ARG A 66 2.80 4.33 10.31
C ARG A 66 1.49 3.56 10.32
N ALA A 67 0.97 3.27 9.12
CA ALA A 67 -0.11 2.31 8.90
C ALA A 67 0.42 1.21 8.00
N THR A 68 0.17 -0.06 8.33
CA THR A 68 0.71 -1.19 7.56
C THR A 68 -0.37 -2.17 7.12
N LEU A 69 -0.49 -2.34 5.80
CA LEU A 69 -1.11 -3.50 5.20
C LEU A 69 -0.12 -4.66 5.19
N GLN A 70 -0.56 -5.84 5.62
CA GLN A 70 0.25 -7.06 5.62
C GLN A 70 -0.45 -8.23 4.93
N SER A 71 0.33 -9.12 4.32
CA SER A 71 -0.24 -10.29 3.65
C SER A 71 -0.86 -11.31 4.64
N THR A 72 -2.01 -11.87 4.28
CA THR A 72 -2.72 -12.89 5.07
C THR A 72 -2.42 -14.32 4.60
N VAL A 73 -1.88 -14.46 3.39
CA VAL A 73 -1.56 -15.75 2.77
C VAL A 73 -0.15 -16.22 3.09
N ALA A 74 0.10 -17.53 2.91
CA ALA A 74 1.43 -18.10 2.84
C ALA A 74 1.85 -18.24 1.37
N PHE A 75 3.13 -18.02 1.07
CA PHE A 75 3.65 -18.04 -0.29
C PHE A 75 4.43 -19.33 -0.59
N GLU A 76 4.61 -19.60 -1.88
CA GLU A 76 5.59 -20.62 -2.33
C GLU A 76 6.98 -19.99 -2.36
N GLU A 77 8.02 -20.79 -2.17
CA GLU A 77 9.42 -20.31 -2.25
C GLU A 77 9.80 -19.97 -3.70
N LYS A 78 9.68 -18.70 -4.08
CA LYS A 78 10.03 -18.17 -5.41
C LYS A 78 10.03 -16.63 -5.44
N MET A 79 10.41 -16.10 -6.59
CA MET A 79 10.28 -14.68 -6.90
C MET A 79 8.84 -14.30 -7.27
N TYR A 80 8.41 -13.16 -6.74
CA TYR A 80 7.14 -12.52 -7.06
C TYR A 80 7.36 -11.09 -7.54
N CYS A 81 6.42 -10.59 -8.34
CA CYS A 81 6.40 -9.21 -8.78
C CYS A 81 5.18 -8.48 -8.21
N LEU A 82 5.43 -7.48 -7.37
CA LEU A 82 4.39 -6.63 -6.83
C LEU A 82 4.20 -5.39 -7.70
N THR A 83 2.98 -5.14 -8.15
CA THR A 83 2.58 -3.89 -8.83
C THR A 83 1.47 -3.21 -8.03
N LEU A 84 1.42 -1.89 -8.09
CA LEU A 84 0.32 -1.13 -7.51
C LEU A 84 0.18 0.23 -8.19
N TYR A 85 -0.94 0.89 -7.97
CA TYR A 85 -1.10 2.32 -8.20
C TYR A 85 -1.01 3.05 -6.87
N TYR A 86 -0.33 4.19 -6.85
CA TYR A 86 -0.22 5.05 -5.69
C TYR A 86 -0.50 6.51 -6.02
N HIS A 87 -0.99 7.26 -5.04
CA HIS A 87 -1.15 8.70 -5.09
C HIS A 87 -0.59 9.29 -3.79
N MET A 88 0.23 10.33 -3.91
CA MET A 88 0.98 10.93 -2.81
C MET A 88 1.05 12.44 -3.06
N TYR A 89 0.17 13.23 -2.43
CA TYR A 89 0.06 14.66 -2.69
C TYR A 89 -0.24 15.47 -1.42
N GLY A 90 0.56 16.50 -1.16
CA GLY A 90 0.41 17.38 -0.01
C GLY A 90 1.73 17.87 0.58
N SER A 91 1.66 18.90 1.43
CA SER A 91 2.84 19.61 1.91
C SER A 91 3.78 18.81 2.81
N THR A 92 3.27 17.76 3.48
CA THR A 92 4.09 16.88 4.32
C THR A 92 3.70 15.42 4.13
N ILE A 93 3.84 14.93 2.92
CA ILE A 93 3.83 13.50 2.67
C ILE A 93 5.08 12.88 3.30
N GLY A 94 4.89 11.80 4.06
CA GLY A 94 6.02 11.02 4.58
C GLY A 94 6.52 10.07 3.50
N GLU A 95 6.26 8.78 3.66
CA GLU A 95 6.87 7.73 2.83
C GLU A 95 5.89 6.57 2.57
N LEU A 96 5.88 6.01 1.37
CA LEU A 96 5.24 4.73 1.07
C LEU A 96 6.33 3.68 0.90
N ILE A 97 6.23 2.56 1.61
CA ILE A 97 7.27 1.53 1.70
C ILE A 97 6.69 0.17 1.35
N ILE A 98 7.40 -0.59 0.52
CA ILE A 98 7.15 -2.01 0.29
C ILE A 98 8.32 -2.80 0.88
N ALA A 99 8.01 -3.70 1.81
CA ALA A 99 8.99 -4.50 2.53
C ALA A 99 8.55 -5.96 2.65
N THR A 100 9.51 -6.83 2.96
CA THR A 100 9.23 -8.19 3.40
C THR A 100 9.67 -8.40 4.84
N GLN A 101 9.00 -9.30 5.56
CA GLN A 101 9.37 -9.65 6.94
C GLN A 101 9.24 -11.15 7.15
N ASP A 102 10.29 -11.79 7.66
CA ASP A 102 10.28 -13.19 8.06
C ASP A 102 10.10 -13.31 9.58
N GLY A 103 8.91 -13.74 10.02
CA GLY A 103 8.56 -13.86 11.43
C GLY A 103 8.74 -12.55 12.21
N ILE A 104 9.61 -12.57 13.22
CA ILE A 104 9.90 -11.41 14.10
C ILE A 104 11.13 -10.61 13.66
N GLN A 105 11.71 -10.91 12.49
CA GLN A 105 12.90 -10.23 12.02
C GLN A 105 12.59 -8.78 11.62
N THR A 106 13.65 -7.96 11.48
CA THR A 106 13.49 -6.59 10.98
C THR A 106 13.02 -6.63 9.52
N PRO A 107 12.00 -5.85 9.13
CA PRO A 107 11.56 -5.78 7.74
C PRO A 107 12.69 -5.35 6.79
N VAL A 108 12.76 -5.98 5.63
CA VAL A 108 13.66 -5.66 4.53
C VAL A 108 12.91 -4.82 3.50
N THR A 109 13.29 -3.55 3.35
CA THR A 109 12.71 -2.65 2.35
C THR A 109 13.21 -2.99 0.94
N HIS A 110 12.29 -3.15 0.00
CA HIS A 110 12.59 -3.40 -1.42
C HIS A 110 12.32 -2.18 -2.29
N TRP A 111 11.39 -1.33 -1.86
CA TRP A 111 11.05 -0.09 -2.54
C TRP A 111 10.49 0.92 -1.55
N SER A 112 10.78 2.20 -1.76
CA SER A 112 10.06 3.28 -1.11
C SER A 112 9.94 4.51 -1.99
N MET A 113 8.96 5.34 -1.67
CA MET A 113 8.75 6.66 -2.25
C MET A 113 8.49 7.67 -1.15
N THR A 114 9.06 8.87 -1.25
CA THR A 114 9.00 9.89 -0.19
C THR A 114 8.48 11.21 -0.74
N GLY A 115 7.68 11.91 0.06
CA GLY A 115 7.24 13.27 -0.26
C GLY A 115 6.20 13.35 -1.37
N ASP A 116 5.91 14.58 -1.78
CA ASP A 116 4.91 14.91 -2.80
C ASP A 116 5.31 14.38 -4.19
N GLN A 117 4.37 13.70 -4.85
CA GLN A 117 4.51 13.14 -6.20
C GLN A 117 3.58 13.84 -7.20
N GLY A 118 2.95 14.94 -6.81
CA GLY A 118 1.93 15.66 -7.55
C GLY A 118 0.54 15.05 -7.41
N ASN A 119 -0.47 15.83 -7.78
CA ASN A 119 -1.87 15.41 -7.74
C ASN A 119 -2.25 14.52 -8.93
N VAL A 120 -1.58 13.38 -9.05
CA VAL A 120 -1.84 12.36 -10.07
C VAL A 120 -1.60 10.97 -9.51
N TRP A 121 -2.32 9.98 -10.04
CA TRP A 121 -2.02 8.58 -9.77
C TRP A 121 -0.79 8.15 -10.56
N HIS A 122 0.12 7.44 -9.88
CA HIS A 122 1.31 6.83 -10.44
C HIS A 122 1.18 5.32 -10.44
N ARG A 123 1.81 4.67 -11.42
CA ARG A 123 1.90 3.20 -11.47
C ARG A 123 3.31 2.76 -11.09
N LEU A 124 3.41 1.87 -10.10
CA LEU A 124 4.63 1.13 -9.80
C LEU A 124 4.68 -0.12 -10.70
N PRO A 125 5.59 -0.18 -11.69
CA PRO A 125 5.54 -1.23 -12.71
C PRO A 125 6.00 -2.61 -12.21
N GLY A 126 6.67 -2.68 -11.07
CA GLY A 126 7.11 -3.92 -10.46
C GLY A 126 8.13 -3.73 -9.34
N VAL A 127 7.97 -4.48 -8.25
CA VAL A 127 9.00 -4.70 -7.22
C VAL A 127 9.19 -6.20 -7.06
N SER A 128 10.42 -6.67 -7.24
CA SER A 128 10.76 -8.09 -7.13
C SER A 128 10.91 -8.48 -5.67
N LEU A 129 10.17 -9.48 -5.23
CA LEU A 129 10.15 -9.96 -3.85
C LEU A 129 10.48 -11.46 -3.82
N SER A 130 11.50 -11.85 -3.05
CA SER A 130 11.76 -13.26 -2.74
C SER A 130 10.88 -13.64 -1.55
N LEU A 131 9.88 -14.50 -1.80
CA LEU A 131 8.90 -14.89 -0.79
C LEU A 131 8.97 -16.40 -0.53
N ASP A 132 8.58 -16.79 0.68
CA ASP A 132 8.46 -18.18 1.13
C ASP A 132 7.26 -18.32 2.12
N PRO A 133 6.97 -19.51 2.65
CA PRO A 133 5.85 -19.71 3.58
C PRO A 133 5.92 -18.92 4.90
N HIS A 134 7.10 -18.40 5.28
CA HIS A 134 7.31 -17.64 6.53
C HIS A 134 7.33 -16.12 6.31
N THR A 135 7.48 -15.69 5.06
CA THR A 135 7.59 -14.29 4.68
C THR A 135 6.23 -13.61 4.59
N LYS A 136 6.16 -12.38 5.13
CA LYS A 136 5.05 -11.44 4.95
C LYS A 136 5.45 -10.33 3.99
N VAL A 137 4.50 -9.92 3.14
CA VAL A 137 4.59 -8.69 2.36
C VAL A 137 3.96 -7.57 3.17
N LEU A 138 4.67 -6.46 3.32
CA LEU A 138 4.23 -5.27 4.05
C LEU A 138 4.15 -4.08 3.10
N ILE A 139 3.03 -3.37 3.12
CA ILE A 139 2.87 -2.06 2.47
C ILE A 139 2.59 -1.05 3.57
N THR A 140 3.60 -0.25 3.90
CA THR A 140 3.54 0.70 5.00
C THR A 140 3.49 2.13 4.46
N ALA A 141 2.47 2.89 4.86
CA ALA A 141 2.47 4.33 4.67
C ALA A 141 2.96 5.00 5.96
N VAL A 142 3.86 5.96 5.79
CA VAL A 142 4.45 6.77 6.84
C VAL A 142 3.91 8.18 6.71
N LYS A 143 3.30 8.67 7.77
CA LYS A 143 2.83 10.03 7.92
C LYS A 143 4.00 11.01 8.00
N GLY A 144 3.89 12.15 7.33
CA GLY A 144 4.85 13.25 7.46
C GLY A 144 4.55 14.16 8.65
N SER A 145 5.31 15.24 8.80
CA SER A 145 5.32 16.08 10.00
C SER A 145 4.15 17.08 10.15
N SER A 146 3.19 17.13 9.21
CA SER A 146 2.02 18.02 9.31
C SER A 146 0.69 17.32 9.03
N LEU A 147 -0.39 18.10 9.15
CA LEU A 147 -1.78 17.70 9.03
C LEU A 147 -2.29 17.62 7.58
N TYR A 148 -1.43 17.90 6.58
CA TYR A 148 -1.85 18.07 5.19
C TYR A 148 -1.05 17.18 4.23
N GLY A 149 -1.67 16.06 3.87
CA GLY A 149 -1.17 15.10 2.90
C GLY A 149 -1.93 13.78 2.98
N ASP A 150 -2.05 13.08 1.87
CA ASP A 150 -2.68 11.77 1.83
C ASP A 150 -1.78 10.82 1.03
N ILE A 151 -1.70 9.58 1.50
CA ILE A 151 -1.10 8.49 0.72
C ILE A 151 -2.22 7.51 0.43
N ALA A 152 -2.47 7.28 -0.85
CA ALA A 152 -3.45 6.31 -1.32
C ALA A 152 -2.80 5.24 -2.19
N ILE A 153 -3.34 4.03 -2.14
CA ILE A 153 -3.00 2.92 -3.04
C ILE A 153 -4.26 2.29 -3.59
N ASP A 154 -4.11 1.70 -4.77
CA ASP A 154 -5.18 1.00 -5.47
C ASP A 154 -4.59 -0.07 -6.39
N PHE A 155 -5.41 -1.05 -6.78
CA PHE A 155 -5.04 -2.14 -7.69
C PHE A 155 -3.68 -2.77 -7.38
N VAL A 156 -3.55 -3.28 -6.14
CA VAL A 156 -2.33 -3.99 -5.72
C VAL A 156 -2.39 -5.41 -6.29
N GLU A 157 -1.39 -5.82 -7.05
CA GLU A 157 -1.27 -7.16 -7.62
C GLU A 157 0.08 -7.76 -7.24
N LEU A 158 0.09 -9.06 -6.97
CA LEU A 158 1.28 -9.82 -6.67
C LEU A 158 1.33 -11.07 -7.54
N TRP A 159 2.21 -11.03 -8.53
CA TRP A 159 2.34 -12.05 -9.56
C TRP A 159 3.42 -13.07 -9.20
N PRO A 160 3.21 -14.38 -9.44
CA PRO A 160 4.15 -15.43 -9.08
C PRO A 160 5.27 -15.60 -10.12
N PHE A 161 5.92 -14.51 -10.51
CA PHE A 161 7.05 -14.46 -11.45
C PHE A 161 7.90 -13.20 -11.22
N ASP A 162 9.10 -13.18 -11.80
CA ASP A 162 9.99 -12.00 -11.78
C ASP A 162 9.36 -10.78 -12.46
N CYS A 163 9.65 -9.59 -11.95
CA CYS A 163 9.20 -8.37 -12.63
C CYS A 163 9.83 -8.26 -14.02
N PRO A 164 9.09 -7.74 -15.02
CA PRO A 164 9.68 -7.39 -16.30
C PRO A 164 10.88 -6.47 -16.10
N GLN A 165 11.98 -6.75 -16.80
CA GLN A 165 13.15 -5.87 -16.85
C GLN A 165 12.90 -4.65 -17.74
#